data_AF-A0A968NY50-F1
#
_entry.id   AF-A0A968NY50-F1
#
_cell.length_a   1.000
_cell.length_b   1.000
_cell.length_c   1.000
_cell.angle_alpha   90.00
_cell.angle_beta   90.00
_cell.angle_gamma   90.00
#
_symmetry.space_group_name_H-M   'P 1'
#
loop_
_entity.id
_entity.type
_entity.pdbx_description
1 polymer ?
#
loop_
_entity_poly.entity_id
_entity_poly.type
_entity_poly.pdbx_seq_one_letter_code
_entity_poly.pdbx_strand_id
1 'polypeptide(L)'
;MRFQIGNPLHLSPPSAYEDALLSALAFFRQQPRETQALNCLSMYLRQSETRVMSELKYYAAQAGLDPQALLMLIHTNPIEAEALLQKELLQKELGDRNPSP
;
A
#
# COMPACT_ATOMS: atom_id res chain seq x y z
N MET A 1 2.45 -3.82 12.28
CA MET A 1 2.65 -4.28 10.89
C MET A 1 3.82 -3.46 10.37
N ARG A 2 5.04 -4.01 10.25
CA ARG A 2 6.22 -3.16 9.97
C ARG A 2 6.28 -2.76 8.49
N PHE A 3 6.16 -1.47 8.19
CA PHE A 3 6.34 -0.91 6.85
C PHE A 3 7.79 -0.42 6.69
N GLN A 4 8.52 -0.94 5.70
CA GLN A 4 9.90 -0.51 5.39
C GLN A 4 9.89 0.67 4.39
N ILE A 5 10.80 1.64 4.57
CA ILE A 5 10.94 2.84 3.73
C ILE A 5 12.18 2.69 2.83
N GLY A 6 12.03 2.89 1.52
CA GLY A 6 13.13 3.00 0.54
C GLY A 6 12.90 2.24 -0.77
N ASN A 7 13.48 2.76 -1.87
CA ASN A 7 13.75 1.99 -3.09
C ASN A 7 15.22 1.52 -2.98
N PRO A 8 15.58 0.25 -3.28
CA PRO A 8 14.82 -0.69 -4.09
C PRO A 8 13.74 -1.43 -3.29
N LEU A 9 12.60 -1.71 -3.93
CA LEU A 9 11.76 -2.83 -3.54
C LEU A 9 12.64 -4.09 -3.55
N HIS A 10 13.16 -4.49 -2.38
CA HIS A 10 13.89 -5.74 -2.23
C HIS A 10 12.89 -6.90 -2.24
N LEU A 11 12.35 -7.18 -3.43
CA LEU A 11 11.38 -8.24 -3.65
C LEU A 11 12.11 -9.57 -3.71
N SER A 12 11.53 -10.59 -3.08
CA SER A 12 11.88 -11.96 -3.40
C SER A 12 11.62 -12.22 -4.88
N PRO A 13 12.43 -13.07 -5.54
CA PRO A 13 12.19 -13.43 -6.92
C PRO A 13 10.79 -14.06 -7.07
N PRO A 14 10.10 -13.81 -8.21
CA PRO A 14 8.81 -14.44 -8.48
C PRO A 14 8.96 -15.96 -8.61
N SER A 15 7.83 -16.68 -8.60
CA SER A 15 7.86 -18.12 -8.85
C SER A 15 8.41 -18.40 -10.26
N ALA A 16 8.96 -19.61 -10.48
CA ALA A 16 9.61 -19.96 -11.74
C ALA A 16 8.71 -19.75 -12.98
N TYR A 17 7.40 -20.01 -12.85
CA TYR A 17 6.45 -19.80 -13.93
C TYR A 17 6.25 -18.30 -14.23
N GLU A 18 6.04 -17.48 -13.20
CA GLU A 18 5.88 -16.03 -13.35
C GLU A 18 7.17 -15.38 -13.89
N ASP A 19 8.34 -15.86 -13.48
CA ASP A 19 9.64 -15.40 -13.99
C ASP A 19 9.81 -15.68 -15.50
N ALA A 20 9.35 -16.86 -15.95
CA ALA A 20 9.34 -17.23 -17.36
C ALA A 20 8.35 -16.38 -18.18
N LEU A 21 7.14 -16.13 -17.65
CA LEU A 21 6.16 -15.25 -18.28
C LEU A 21 6.70 -13.80 -18.41
N LEU A 22 7.34 -13.28 -17.37
CA LEU A 22 7.97 -11.96 -17.41
C LEU A 22 9.07 -11.89 -18.48
N SER A 23 9.87 -12.94 -18.61
CA SER A 23 10.90 -13.04 -19.66
C SER A 23 10.30 -13.03 -21.06
N ALA A 24 9.23 -13.81 -21.28
CA ALA A 24 8.52 -13.83 -22.56
C ALA A 24 7.88 -12.48 -22.88
N LEU A 25 7.26 -11.82 -21.90
CA LEU A 25 6.68 -10.49 -22.06
C LEU A 25 7.74 -9.46 -22.45
N ALA A 26 8.88 -9.43 -21.75
CA ALA A 26 10.01 -8.56 -22.05
C ALA A 26 10.52 -8.77 -23.49
N PHE A 27 10.67 -10.02 -23.91
CA PHE A 27 11.05 -10.38 -25.27
C PHE A 27 10.06 -9.84 -26.31
N PHE A 28 8.76 -10.12 -26.18
CA PHE A 28 7.77 -9.67 -27.16
C PHE A 28 7.59 -8.15 -27.20
N ARG A 29 7.79 -7.47 -26.07
CA ARG A 29 7.69 -6.00 -25.97
C ARG A 29 8.99 -5.28 -26.32
N GLN A 30 10.08 -6.00 -26.56
CA GLN A 30 11.41 -5.45 -26.87
C GLN A 30 11.86 -4.42 -25.81
N GLN A 31 11.66 -4.74 -24.54
CA GLN A 31 12.03 -3.88 -23.41
C GLN A 31 12.72 -4.67 -22.30
N PRO A 32 13.55 -4.03 -21.47
CA PRO A 32 14.17 -4.68 -20.32
C PRO A 32 13.15 -5.33 -19.39
N ARG A 33 13.54 -6.45 -18.76
CA ARG A 33 12.66 -7.20 -17.84
C ARG A 33 12.22 -6.33 -16.67
N GLU A 34 13.11 -5.50 -16.15
CA GLU A 34 12.85 -4.56 -15.05
C GLU A 34 11.79 -3.53 -15.45
N THR A 35 11.86 -3.01 -16.68
CA THR A 35 10.85 -2.09 -17.21
C THR A 35 9.48 -2.76 -17.31
N GLN A 36 9.41 -4.00 -17.79
CA GLN A 36 8.16 -4.74 -17.84
C GLN A 36 7.63 -5.09 -16.44
N ALA A 37 8.49 -5.45 -15.50
CA ALA A 37 8.09 -5.70 -14.12
C ALA A 37 7.46 -4.45 -13.49
N LEU A 38 8.07 -3.28 -13.69
CA LEU A 38 7.51 -1.99 -13.24
C LEU A 38 6.19 -1.66 -13.93
N ASN A 39 6.06 -1.95 -15.23
CA ASN A 39 4.81 -1.76 -15.96
C ASN A 39 3.69 -2.66 -15.42
N CYS A 40 3.98 -3.94 -15.16
CA CYS A 40 3.04 -4.88 -14.56
C CYS A 40 2.61 -4.42 -13.16
N LEU A 41 3.55 -4.00 -12.31
CA LEU A 41 3.25 -3.46 -10.99
C LEU A 41 2.36 -2.20 -11.10
N SER A 42 2.71 -1.28 -11.99
CA SER A 42 1.93 -0.05 -12.21
C SER A 42 0.50 -0.35 -12.69
N MET A 43 0.34 -1.34 -13.57
CA MET A 43 -0.96 -1.78 -14.04
C MET A 43 -1.79 -2.38 -12.90
N TYR A 44 -1.19 -3.26 -12.10
CA TYR A 44 -1.86 -3.86 -10.94
C TYR A 44 -2.28 -2.82 -9.90
N LEU A 45 -1.44 -1.82 -9.62
CA LEU A 45 -1.77 -0.72 -8.71
C LEU A 45 -2.98 0.08 -9.22
N ARG A 46 -3.06 0.40 -10.52
CA ARG A 46 -4.23 1.07 -11.11
C ARG A 46 -5.49 0.22 -11.04
N GLN A 47 -5.38 -1.08 -11.33
CA GLN A 47 -6.53 -2.00 -11.20
C GLN A 47 -7.02 -2.11 -9.75
N SER A 48 -6.12 -1.97 -8.79
CA SER A 48 -6.42 -2.07 -7.36
C SER A 48 -6.82 -0.73 -6.73
N GLU A 49 -6.76 0.39 -7.47
CA GLU A 49 -6.91 1.75 -6.95
C GLU A 49 -8.19 1.92 -6.13
N THR A 50 -9.34 1.50 -6.67
CA THR A 50 -10.63 1.65 -6.00
C THR A 50 -10.65 0.99 -4.62
N ARG A 51 -10.07 -0.21 -4.51
CA ARG A 51 -9.99 -0.94 -3.24
C ARG A 51 -9.07 -0.21 -2.26
N VAL A 52 -7.85 0.13 -2.70
CA VAL A 52 -6.86 0.83 -1.87
C VAL A 52 -7.41 2.16 -1.36
N MET A 53 -8.03 2.96 -2.23
CA MET A 53 -8.61 4.24 -1.85
C MET A 53 -9.84 4.10 -0.94
N SER A 54 -10.58 2.99 -1.00
CA SER A 54 -11.69 2.74 -0.07
C SER A 54 -11.19 2.45 1.34
N GLU A 55 -10.11 1.67 1.48
CA GLU A 55 -9.45 1.45 2.77
C GLU A 55 -8.87 2.75 3.32
N LEU A 56 -8.19 3.55 2.48
CA LEU A 56 -7.70 4.87 2.87
C LEU A 56 -8.81 5.79 3.35
N LYS A 57 -9.95 5.84 2.64
CA LYS A 57 -11.12 6.64 3.07
C LYS A 57 -11.61 6.24 4.45
N TYR A 58 -11.72 4.95 4.70
CA TYR A 58 -12.17 4.43 5.98
C TYR A 58 -11.23 4.86 7.12
N TYR A 59 -9.93 4.59 6.98
CA TYR A 59 -8.96 4.89 8.04
C TYR A 59 -8.70 6.39 8.20
N ALA A 60 -8.69 7.15 7.11
CA ALA A 60 -8.55 8.60 7.17
C ALA A 60 -9.72 9.25 7.91
N ALA A 61 -10.95 8.78 7.69
CA ALA A 61 -12.12 9.25 8.44
C ALA A 61 -11.99 8.99 9.96
N GLN A 62 -11.40 7.87 10.37
CA GLN A 62 -11.16 7.60 11.80
C GLN A 62 -10.09 8.53 12.39
N ALA A 63 -9.07 8.89 11.60
CA ALA A 63 -7.99 9.75 12.02
C ALA A 63 -8.24 11.26 11.79
N GLY A 64 -9.43 11.64 11.34
CA GLY A 64 -9.75 13.03 11.00
C GLY A 64 -8.90 13.59 9.84
N LEU A 65 -8.42 12.72 8.95
CA LEU A 65 -7.58 13.09 7.80
C LEU A 65 -8.36 13.03 6.49
N ASP A 66 -7.88 13.78 5.50
CA ASP A 66 -8.22 13.55 4.10
C ASP A 66 -7.55 12.25 3.58
N PRO A 67 -8.22 11.44 2.74
CA PRO A 67 -7.64 10.19 2.24
C PRO A 67 -6.34 10.37 1.46
N GLN A 68 -6.20 11.47 0.71
CA GLN A 68 -4.97 11.78 -0.02
C GLN A 68 -3.86 12.17 0.95
N ALA A 69 -4.18 12.89 2.02
CA ALA A 69 -3.22 13.20 3.07
C ALA A 69 -2.70 11.93 3.77
N LEU A 70 -3.59 10.97 4.07
CA LEU A 70 -3.17 9.68 4.63
C LEU A 70 -2.31 8.87 3.66
N LEU A 71 -2.67 8.83 2.37
CA LEU A 71 -1.86 8.17 1.34
C LEU A 71 -0.44 8.76 1.30
N MET A 72 -0.34 10.09 1.30
CA MET A 72 0.96 10.77 1.29
C MET A 72 1.75 10.51 2.58
N LEU A 73 1.10 10.51 3.74
CA LEU A 73 1.74 10.18 5.01
C LEU A 73 2.28 8.74 5.03
N ILE A 74 1.52 7.77 4.51
CA ILE A 74 2.00 6.38 4.35
C ILE A 74 3.21 6.34 3.42
N HIS A 75 3.20 7.12 2.33
CA HIS A 75 4.30 7.15 1.37
C HIS A 75 5.58 7.78 1.95
N THR A 76 5.48 8.88 2.70
CA THR A 76 6.63 9.64 3.18
C THR A 76 7.11 9.20 4.56
N ASN A 77 6.20 8.80 5.46
CA ASN A 77 6.49 8.40 6.82
C ASN A 77 5.50 7.33 7.35
N PRO A 78 5.62 6.06 6.91
CA PRO A 78 4.70 5.01 7.31
C PRO A 78 4.75 4.64 8.79
N ILE A 79 5.86 4.93 9.50
CA ILE A 79 5.95 4.71 10.96
C ILE A 79 5.01 5.68 11.68
N GLU A 80 5.01 6.96 11.27
CA GLU A 80 4.09 7.97 11.78
C GLU A 80 2.64 7.64 11.41
N ALA A 81 2.39 7.21 10.17
CA ALA A 81 1.07 6.74 9.76
C ALA A 81 0.56 5.59 10.64
N GLU A 82 1.41 4.59 10.93
CA GLU A 82 1.05 3.45 11.78
C GLU A 82 0.74 3.91 13.21
N ALA A 83 1.59 4.76 13.80
CA ALA A 83 1.40 5.28 15.16
C ALA A 83 0.10 6.08 15.29
N LEU A 84 -0.21 6.93 14.29
CA LEU A 84 -1.45 7.70 14.24
C LEU A 84 -2.67 6.77 14.22
N LEU A 85 -2.70 5.81 13.29
CA LEU A 85 -3.84 4.91 13.14
C LEU A 85 -4.03 4.01 14.38
N GLN A 86 -2.95 3.53 15.00
CA GLN A 86 -3.04 2.73 16.23
C GLN A 86 -3.61 3.54 17.40
N LYS A 87 -3.19 4.80 17.56
CA LYS A 87 -3.70 5.68 18.62
C LYS A 87 -5.21 5.88 18.48
N GLU A 88 -5.68 6.17 17.27
CA GLU A 88 -7.11 6.44 17.02
C GLU A 88 -7.97 5.17 17.17
N LEU A 89 -7.45 4.01 16.72
CA LEU A 89 -8.11 2.72 16.96
C LEU A 89 -8.24 2.39 18.45
N LEU A 90 -7.18 2.61 19.24
CA LEU A 90 -7.20 2.40 20.69
C LEU A 90 -8.16 3.37 21.40
N GLN A 91 -8.20 4.64 20.99
CA GLN A 91 -9.12 5.62 21.56
C GLN A 91 -10.59 5.27 21.28
N LYS A 92 -10.89 4.76 20.10
CA LYS A 92 -12.23 4.29 19.75
C LYS A 92 -12.65 3.07 20.58
N GLU A 93 -11.75 2.09 20.76
CA GLU A 93 -12.01 0.93 21.61
C GLU A 93 -12.23 1.30 23.09
N LEU A 94 -11.57 2.35 23.58
CA LEU A 94 -11.75 2.88 24.94
C LEU A 94 -13.04 3.70 25.08
N GLY A 95 -13.43 4.46 24.04
CA GLY A 95 -14.68 5.22 23.98
C GLY A 95 -15.92 4.32 23.93
N ASP A 96 -15.89 3.25 23.13
CA ASP A 96 -16.99 2.29 23.03
C ASP A 96 -17.19 1.45 24.32
N ARG A 97 -16.17 1.37 25.18
CA ARG A 97 -16.23 0.67 26.48
C ARG A 97 -16.75 1.52 27.64
N ASN A 98 -16.92 2.83 27.46
CA ASN A 98 -17.50 3.74 28.43
C ASN A 98 -18.70 4.47 27.80
N PRO A 99 -19.87 3.82 27.67
CA PRO A 99 -21.09 4.59 27.44
C PRO A 99 -21.28 5.50 28.65
N SER A 100 -21.27 6.82 28.42
CA SER A 100 -21.67 7.78 29.45
C SER A 100 -23.07 7.44 29.97
N PRO A 101 -23.35 7.66 31.26
CA PRO A 101 -24.55 7.19 31.96
C PRO A 101 -25.87 7.72 31.41
#